data_AF-A0A2E0XLD9-F1
#
_entry.id   AF-A0A2E0XLD9-F1
#
_cell.length_a   1.000
_cell.length_b   1.000
_cell.length_c   1.000
_cell.angle_alpha   90.00
_cell.angle_beta   90.00
_cell.angle_gamma   90.00
#
_symmetry.space_group_name_H-M   'P 1'
#
loop_
_entity.id
_entity.type
_entity.pdbx_description
1 polymer ?
#
loop_
_entity_poly.entity_id
_entity_poly.type
_entity_poly.pdbx_seq_one_letter_code
_entity_poly.pdbx_strand_id
1 'polypeptide(L)'
;MPIQANPFIIGLTFAIPLGLLFSCWFFYLIWKLQYILGSMARVNIPQYPFADQQLLGGYLGIVVVTLWLARTHLRAVFKRVSGTRSNADDSAEPMRYRTAVWGAILGIAFVTGFCHRAGISVGFALAFFGIYFIILLAFTRMRAELGPLMHGIHYFGPFQLIVSIIGSHRISAQTLTASAPYWTHTKEFLNKPMPGYLESFKLAERSDIDTRKLWKVCLLATFLSVAVTFWAFLDLGYKWGGPGAWRGNLAYNAISRLLRQPTDPNATQLSATAFGMIFVFVGTA
;
A
#
# COMPACT_ATOMS: atom_id res chain seq x y z
N MET A 1 3.15 6.61 29.72
CA MET A 1 3.17 5.88 28.44
C MET A 1 3.36 4.40 28.76
N PRO A 2 2.49 3.47 28.33
CA PRO A 2 2.80 2.06 28.44
C PRO A 2 3.98 1.75 27.50
N ILE A 3 5.12 1.36 28.07
CA ILE A 3 6.29 0.93 27.30
C ILE A 3 6.02 -0.52 26.89
N GLN A 4 5.69 -0.74 25.61
CA GLN A 4 5.63 -2.09 25.05
C GLN A 4 7.02 -2.46 24.55
N ALA A 5 7.76 -3.21 25.37
CA ALA A 5 9.04 -3.77 24.98
C ALA A 5 8.79 -5.06 24.19
N ASN A 6 8.98 -5.02 22.87
CA ASN A 6 8.99 -6.20 22.02
C ASN A 6 10.45 -6.61 21.76
N PRO A 7 10.97 -7.69 22.38
CA PRO A 7 12.38 -8.08 22.28
C PRO A 7 12.86 -8.28 20.84
N PHE A 8 12.00 -8.81 19.97
CA PHE A 8 12.30 -8.98 18.56
C PHE A 8 12.51 -7.64 17.82
N ILE A 9 11.71 -6.62 18.13
CA ILE A 9 11.87 -5.28 17.54
C ILE A 9 13.18 -4.67 18.02
N ILE A 10 13.51 -4.80 19.31
CA ILE A 10 14.78 -4.33 19.86
C ILE A 10 15.95 -5.03 19.15
N GLY A 11 15.88 -6.34 18.94
CA GLY A 11 16.88 -7.11 18.19
C GLY A 11 17.06 -6.62 16.75
N LEU A 12 15.97 -6.41 16.01
CA LEU A 12 16.03 -5.86 14.65
C LEU A 12 16.57 -4.43 14.62
N THR A 13 16.29 -3.63 15.65
CA THR A 13 16.71 -2.22 15.74
C THR A 13 18.25 -2.09 15.72
N PHE A 14 18.99 -3.07 16.27
CA PHE A 14 20.46 -3.10 16.20
C PHE A 14 21.02 -3.24 14.79
N ALA A 15 20.27 -3.82 13.85
CA ALA A 15 20.68 -3.98 12.46
C ALA A 15 20.33 -2.77 11.57
N ILE A 16 19.53 -1.83 12.08
CA ILE A 16 19.08 -0.66 11.32
C ILE A 16 20.17 0.43 11.30
N PRO A 17 20.43 1.10 10.15
CA PRO A 17 21.37 2.21 10.09
C PRO A 17 21.06 3.33 11.10
N LEU A 18 22.09 3.86 11.75
CA LEU A 18 21.96 4.88 12.81
C LEU A 18 21.17 6.12 12.36
N GLY A 19 21.37 6.59 11.12
CA GLY A 19 20.63 7.73 10.59
C GLY A 19 19.12 7.48 10.50
N LEU A 20 18.71 6.24 10.24
CA LEU A 20 17.29 5.87 10.19
C LEU A 20 16.70 5.80 11.61
N LEU A 21 17.45 5.21 12.55
CA LEU A 21 17.06 5.20 13.96
C LEU A 21 16.87 6.62 14.50
N PHE A 22 17.82 7.52 14.18
CA PHE A 22 17.72 8.93 14.50
C PHE A 22 16.44 9.55 13.91
N SER A 23 16.18 9.29 12.63
CA SER A 23 14.98 9.80 11.95
C SER A 23 13.69 9.32 12.64
N CYS A 24 13.60 8.04 13.01
CA CYS A 24 12.40 7.48 13.63
C CYS A 24 11.99 8.20 14.93
N TRP A 25 12.91 8.38 15.88
CA TRP A 25 12.58 9.06 17.13
C TRP A 25 12.43 10.58 16.96
N PHE A 26 13.24 11.19 16.08
CA PHE A 26 13.17 12.62 15.78
C PHE A 26 11.80 13.00 15.18
N PHE A 27 11.35 12.29 14.14
CA PHE A 27 10.03 12.53 13.54
C PHE A 27 8.88 12.17 14.48
N TYR A 28 9.06 11.16 15.33
CA TYR A 28 8.11 10.89 16.41
C TYR A 28 7.95 12.10 17.34
N LEU A 29 9.05 12.74 17.74
CA LEU A 29 9.00 13.95 18.56
C LEU A 29 8.36 15.12 17.82
N ILE A 30 8.63 15.29 16.52
CA ILE A 30 7.97 16.31 15.69
C ILE A 30 6.44 16.11 15.70
N TRP A 31 5.96 14.88 15.54
CA TRP A 31 4.51 14.61 15.65
C TRP A 31 3.98 14.95 17.04
N LYS A 32 4.69 14.59 18.11
CA LYS A 32 4.29 14.98 19.48
C LYS A 32 4.27 16.48 19.66
N LEU A 33 5.23 17.20 19.08
CA LEU A 33 5.26 18.65 19.10
C LEU A 33 4.05 19.24 18.36
N GLN A 34 3.64 18.69 17.21
CA GLN A 34 2.42 19.10 16.52
C GLN A 34 1.19 18.96 17.42
N TYR A 35 1.05 17.84 18.15
CA TYR A 35 -0.05 17.67 19.10
C TYR A 35 -0.03 18.74 20.21
N ILE A 36 1.14 19.07 20.77
CA ILE A 36 1.29 20.09 21.81
C ILE A 36 0.94 21.47 21.27
N LEU A 37 1.50 21.84 20.11
CA LEU A 37 1.24 23.13 19.46
C LEU A 37 -0.24 23.28 19.08
N GLY A 38 -0.88 22.23 18.58
CA GLY A 38 -2.31 22.21 18.32
C GLY A 38 -3.15 22.43 19.58
N SER A 39 -2.75 21.80 20.70
CA SER A 39 -3.40 22.01 21.99
C SER A 39 -3.22 23.45 22.50
N MET A 40 -2.02 24.02 22.38
CA MET A 40 -1.74 25.41 22.77
C MET A 40 -2.53 26.42 21.92
N ALA A 41 -2.62 26.16 20.61
CA ALA A 41 -3.40 26.96 19.67
C ALA A 41 -4.92 26.70 19.74
N ARG A 42 -5.38 25.85 20.69
CA ARG A 42 -6.78 25.45 20.88
C ARG A 42 -7.44 24.93 19.59
N VAL A 43 -6.67 24.25 18.75
CA VAL A 43 -7.16 23.61 17.52
C VAL A 43 -8.06 22.44 17.92
N ASN A 44 -9.38 22.66 17.94
CA ASN A 44 -10.36 21.64 18.28
C ASN A 44 -10.89 20.94 17.02
N ILE A 45 -9.98 20.42 16.19
CA ILE A 45 -10.33 19.67 14.98
C ILE A 45 -10.12 18.18 15.28
N PRO A 46 -11.15 17.33 15.12
CA PRO A 46 -11.00 15.89 15.29
C PRO A 46 -9.88 15.35 14.40
N GLN A 47 -9.04 14.48 14.96
CA GLN A 47 -7.92 13.83 14.28
C GLN A 47 -6.70 14.71 13.97
N TYR A 48 -6.67 15.99 14.37
CA TYR A 48 -5.45 16.81 14.26
C TYR A 48 -4.26 16.11 14.95
N PRO A 49 -3.06 16.05 14.34
CA PRO A 49 -2.60 16.72 13.12
C PRO A 49 -2.78 15.92 11.83
N PHE A 50 -3.72 14.96 11.79
CA PHE A 50 -4.00 14.10 10.64
C PHE A 50 -2.82 13.19 10.26
N ALA A 51 -2.27 12.49 11.25
CA ALA A 51 -1.06 11.68 11.10
C ALA A 51 -1.19 10.60 10.00
N ASP A 52 -2.34 9.91 9.91
CA ASP A 52 -2.56 8.89 8.87
C ASP A 52 -2.61 9.49 7.46
N GLN A 53 -3.18 10.70 7.31
CA GLN A 53 -3.23 11.44 6.06
C GLN A 53 -1.85 11.95 5.66
N GLN A 54 -1.10 12.53 6.60
CA GLN A 54 0.29 12.94 6.36
C GLN A 54 1.16 11.75 5.97
N LEU A 55 0.99 10.60 6.64
CA LEU A 55 1.69 9.36 6.33
C LEU A 55 1.38 8.90 4.91
N LEU A 56 0.10 8.82 4.53
CA LEU A 56 -0.30 8.51 3.15
C LEU A 56 0.33 9.49 2.15
N GLY A 57 0.30 10.78 2.47
CA GLY A 57 0.97 11.83 1.71
C GLY A 57 2.45 11.53 1.47
N GLY A 58 3.16 11.13 2.53
CA GLY A 58 4.56 10.72 2.44
C GLY A 58 4.77 9.53 1.50
N TYR A 59 3.93 8.49 1.58
CA TYR A 59 3.97 7.37 0.64
C TYR A 59 3.79 7.83 -0.83
N LEU A 60 2.84 8.74 -1.09
CA LEU A 60 2.64 9.31 -2.42
C LEU A 60 3.87 10.11 -2.88
N GLY A 61 4.48 10.89 -2.00
CA GLY A 61 5.72 11.65 -2.27
C GLY A 61 6.86 10.73 -2.68
N ILE A 62 7.10 9.65 -1.93
CA ILE A 62 8.13 8.64 -2.25
C ILE A 62 7.90 8.05 -3.65
N VAL A 63 6.67 7.70 -4.00
CA VAL A 63 6.38 7.16 -5.35
C VAL A 63 6.66 8.19 -6.43
N VAL A 64 6.24 9.45 -6.25
CA VAL A 64 6.48 10.48 -7.25
C VAL A 64 7.97 10.65 -7.52
N VAL A 65 8.79 10.73 -6.47
CA VAL A 65 10.25 10.82 -6.59
C VAL A 65 10.82 9.55 -7.26
N THR A 66 10.32 8.37 -6.89
CA THR A 66 10.74 7.09 -7.46
C THR A 66 10.47 7.01 -8.95
N LEU A 67 9.25 7.34 -9.37
CA LEU A 67 8.85 7.34 -10.77
C LEU A 67 9.60 8.41 -11.56
N TRP A 68 9.86 9.57 -10.94
CA TRP A 68 10.66 10.63 -11.54
C TRP A 68 12.10 10.18 -11.83
N LEU A 69 12.76 9.53 -10.86
CA LEU A 69 14.10 8.97 -11.04
C LEU A 69 14.11 7.83 -12.08
N ALA A 70 13.08 6.98 -12.09
CA ALA A 70 12.98 5.84 -13.00
C ALA A 70 12.48 6.22 -14.42
N ARG A 71 12.09 7.47 -14.68
CA ARG A 71 11.39 7.88 -15.92
C ARG A 71 12.12 7.51 -17.21
N THR A 72 13.44 7.58 -17.24
CA THR A 72 14.24 7.28 -18.44
C THR A 72 14.21 5.78 -18.74
N HIS A 73 14.35 4.95 -17.70
CA HIS A 73 14.24 3.51 -17.81
C HIS A 73 12.81 3.09 -18.18
N LEU A 74 11.78 3.65 -17.53
CA LEU A 74 10.38 3.37 -17.86
C LEU A 74 10.06 3.72 -19.32
N ARG A 75 10.52 4.87 -19.82
CA ARG A 75 10.37 5.25 -21.24
C ARG A 75 11.05 4.24 -22.18
N ALA A 76 12.23 3.72 -21.82
CA ALA A 76 12.94 2.72 -22.62
C ALA A 76 12.18 1.37 -22.65
N VAL A 77 11.60 0.96 -21.52
CA VAL A 77 10.73 -0.22 -21.41
C VAL A 77 9.49 -0.08 -22.29
N PHE A 78 8.77 1.04 -22.20
CA PHE A 78 7.57 1.27 -23.02
C PHE A 78 7.88 1.27 -24.52
N LYS A 79 8.98 1.90 -24.96
CA LYS A 79 9.44 1.86 -26.36
C LYS A 79 9.72 0.43 -26.84
N ARG A 80 10.33 -0.40 -25.99
CA ARG A 80 10.60 -1.81 -26.31
C ARG A 80 9.31 -2.62 -26.44
N VAL A 81 8.32 -2.35 -25.60
CA VAL A 81 7.01 -3.04 -25.67
C VAL A 81 6.22 -2.64 -26.92
N SER A 82 6.29 -1.37 -27.34
CA SER A 82 5.64 -0.88 -28.56
C SER A 82 6.35 -1.28 -29.87
N GLY A 83 7.43 -2.06 -29.81
CA GLY A 83 8.18 -2.50 -31.00
C GLY A 83 9.11 -1.44 -31.61
N THR A 84 9.30 -0.32 -30.92
CA THR A 84 10.23 0.74 -31.34
C THR A 84 11.66 0.37 -30.91
N ARG A 85 12.68 0.71 -31.70
CA ARG A 85 14.10 0.50 -31.32
C ARG A 85 14.36 1.10 -29.93
N SER A 86 14.81 0.26 -29.01
CA SER A 86 15.11 0.62 -27.61
C SER A 86 16.38 -0.11 -27.18
N ASN A 87 17.28 0.61 -26.51
CA ASN A 87 18.52 0.07 -25.94
C ASN A 87 18.29 -0.75 -24.66
N ALA A 88 17.05 -0.90 -24.18
CA ALA A 88 16.78 -1.69 -22.99
C ALA A 88 16.98 -3.19 -23.30
N ASP A 89 17.95 -3.83 -22.66
CA ASP A 89 18.12 -5.29 -22.71
C ASP A 89 17.30 -5.95 -21.59
N ASP A 90 16.61 -7.05 -21.92
CA ASP A 90 15.80 -7.87 -21.01
C ASP A 90 16.29 -9.34 -20.95
N SER A 91 17.52 -9.58 -21.41
CA SER A 91 18.18 -10.89 -21.41
C SER A 91 18.49 -11.40 -19.98
N ALA A 92 18.92 -10.51 -19.09
CA ALA A 92 19.24 -10.82 -17.70
C ALA A 92 18.05 -10.64 -16.73
N GLU A 93 16.92 -10.11 -17.22
CA GLU A 93 15.74 -9.84 -16.39
C GLU A 93 14.94 -11.13 -16.07
N PRO A 94 14.31 -11.23 -14.88
CA PRO A 94 13.52 -12.40 -14.50
C PRO A 94 12.40 -12.72 -15.51
N MET A 95 11.80 -11.68 -16.10
CA MET A 95 10.78 -11.81 -17.14
C MET A 95 11.00 -10.78 -18.24
N ARG A 96 10.57 -11.10 -19.47
CA ARG A 96 10.62 -10.15 -20.59
C ARG A 96 9.71 -8.97 -20.31
N TYR A 97 10.13 -7.76 -20.71
CA TYR A 97 9.34 -6.55 -20.48
C TYR A 97 7.94 -6.61 -21.08
N ARG A 98 7.79 -7.23 -22.26
CA ARG A 98 6.48 -7.42 -22.91
C ARG A 98 5.54 -8.26 -22.05
N THR A 99 6.03 -9.36 -21.48
CA THR A 99 5.25 -10.24 -20.62
C THR A 99 4.86 -9.54 -19.32
N ALA A 100 5.77 -8.76 -18.73
CA ALA A 100 5.48 -7.97 -17.53
C ALA A 100 4.36 -6.94 -17.76
N VAL A 101 4.45 -6.16 -18.86
CA VAL A 101 3.47 -5.13 -19.18
C VAL A 101 2.10 -5.73 -19.53
N TRP A 102 2.06 -6.77 -20.36
CA TRP A 102 0.80 -7.46 -20.67
C TRP A 102 0.20 -8.15 -19.45
N GLY A 103 1.03 -8.74 -18.58
CA GLY A 103 0.59 -9.31 -17.31
C GLY A 103 -0.03 -8.26 -16.39
N ALA A 104 0.57 -7.08 -16.29
CA ALA A 104 0.02 -5.97 -15.51
C ALA A 104 -1.31 -5.47 -16.10
N ILE A 105 -1.40 -5.28 -17.42
CA ILE A 105 -2.64 -4.84 -18.09
C ILE A 105 -3.76 -5.87 -17.90
N LEU A 106 -3.48 -7.15 -18.16
CA LEU A 106 -4.47 -8.22 -18.00
C LEU A 106 -4.87 -8.41 -16.54
N GLY A 107 -3.94 -8.28 -15.59
CA GLY A 107 -4.22 -8.34 -14.17
C GLY A 107 -5.12 -7.20 -13.70
N ILE A 108 -4.84 -5.97 -14.13
CA ILE A 108 -5.68 -4.78 -13.85
C ILE A 108 -7.06 -4.94 -14.49
N ALA A 109 -7.13 -5.40 -15.75
CA ALA A 109 -8.40 -5.63 -16.43
C ALA A 109 -9.22 -6.73 -15.73
N PHE A 110 -8.58 -7.83 -15.34
CA PHE A 110 -9.21 -8.93 -14.62
C PHE A 110 -9.76 -8.49 -13.26
N VAL A 111 -8.95 -7.83 -12.44
CA VAL A 111 -9.40 -7.40 -11.10
C VAL A 111 -10.50 -6.34 -11.21
N THR A 112 -10.40 -5.43 -12.17
CA THR A 112 -11.44 -4.42 -12.43
C THR A 112 -12.73 -5.07 -12.90
N GLY A 113 -12.65 -6.03 -13.83
CA GLY A 113 -13.81 -6.78 -14.31
C GLY A 113 -14.47 -7.63 -13.21
N PHE A 114 -13.66 -8.25 -12.36
CA PHE A 114 -14.12 -8.99 -11.19
C PHE A 114 -14.86 -8.08 -10.19
N CYS A 115 -14.26 -6.95 -9.83
CA CYS A 115 -14.89 -5.96 -8.95
C CYS A 115 -16.17 -5.39 -9.57
N HIS A 116 -16.18 -5.16 -10.89
CA HIS A 116 -17.36 -4.67 -11.57
C HIS A 116 -18.52 -5.67 -11.53
N ARG A 117 -18.23 -6.95 -11.77
CA ARG A 117 -19.19 -8.05 -11.59
C ARG A 117 -19.70 -8.15 -10.14
N ALA A 118 -18.87 -7.81 -9.16
CA ALA A 118 -19.25 -7.74 -7.75
C ALA A 118 -20.08 -6.50 -7.37
N GLY A 119 -20.35 -5.58 -8.31
CA GLY A 119 -21.19 -4.39 -8.10
C GLY A 119 -20.42 -3.09 -7.82
N ILE A 120 -19.10 -3.08 -7.97
CA ILE A 120 -18.27 -1.88 -7.84
C ILE A 120 -18.26 -1.11 -9.18
N SER A 121 -18.35 0.21 -9.15
CA SER A 121 -18.19 1.00 -10.37
C SER A 121 -16.77 0.88 -10.95
N VAL A 122 -16.64 0.83 -12.28
CA VAL A 122 -15.34 0.68 -12.96
C VAL A 122 -14.37 1.80 -12.56
N GLY A 123 -14.87 3.04 -12.49
CA GLY A 123 -14.06 4.19 -12.06
C GLY A 123 -13.56 4.06 -10.63
N PHE A 124 -14.39 3.59 -9.70
CA PHE A 124 -13.97 3.36 -8.32
C PHE A 124 -12.94 2.25 -8.21
N ALA A 125 -13.14 1.13 -8.93
CA ALA A 125 -12.19 0.02 -8.94
C ALA A 125 -10.82 0.45 -9.49
N LEU A 126 -10.78 1.15 -10.62
CA LEU A 126 -9.54 1.66 -11.20
C LEU A 126 -8.82 2.64 -10.27
N ALA A 127 -9.55 3.58 -9.66
CA ALA A 127 -8.98 4.51 -8.69
C ALA A 127 -8.43 3.76 -7.46
N PHE A 128 -9.19 2.82 -6.91
CA PHE A 128 -8.82 2.05 -5.73
C PHE A 128 -7.53 1.26 -5.97
N PHE A 129 -7.47 0.46 -7.05
CA PHE A 129 -6.29 -0.34 -7.36
C PHE A 129 -5.11 0.53 -7.80
N GLY A 130 -5.34 1.64 -8.51
CA GLY A 130 -4.29 2.60 -8.86
C GLY A 130 -3.60 3.16 -7.61
N ILE A 131 -4.38 3.69 -6.67
CA ILE A 131 -3.85 4.21 -5.38
C ILE A 131 -3.20 3.07 -4.58
N TYR A 132 -3.83 1.90 -4.54
CA TYR A 132 -3.29 0.73 -3.84
C TYR A 132 -1.90 0.30 -4.37
N PHE A 133 -1.73 0.22 -5.69
CA PHE A 133 -0.45 -0.15 -6.29
C PHE A 133 0.61 0.95 -6.12
N ILE A 134 0.21 2.22 -6.11
CA ILE A 134 1.11 3.34 -5.75
C ILE A 134 1.62 3.14 -4.31
N ILE A 135 0.73 2.92 -3.35
CA ILE A 135 1.13 2.69 -1.95
C ILE A 135 2.03 1.44 -1.85
N LEU A 136 1.68 0.36 -2.56
CA LEU A 136 2.45 -0.88 -2.57
C LEU A 136 3.85 -0.68 -3.17
N LEU A 137 4.00 0.17 -4.18
CA LEU A 137 5.29 0.53 -4.77
C LEU A 137 6.15 1.31 -3.78
N ALA A 138 5.59 2.33 -3.11
CA ALA A 138 6.33 3.04 -2.07
C ALA A 138 6.76 2.10 -0.94
N PHE A 139 5.87 1.23 -0.46
CA PHE A 139 6.22 0.25 0.57
C PHE A 139 7.31 -0.72 0.10
N THR A 140 7.23 -1.20 -1.14
CA THR A 140 8.25 -2.06 -1.75
C THR A 140 9.61 -1.37 -1.79
N ARG A 141 9.65 -0.10 -2.18
CA ARG A 141 10.88 0.70 -2.18
C ARG A 141 11.44 0.87 -0.78
N MET A 142 10.62 1.30 0.17
CA MET A 142 11.08 1.46 1.56
C MET A 142 11.59 0.14 2.13
N ARG A 143 10.94 -0.99 1.82
CA ARG A 143 11.42 -2.31 2.24
C ARG A 143 12.75 -2.70 1.58
N ALA A 144 12.98 -2.31 0.33
CA ALA A 144 14.26 -2.52 -0.32
C ALA A 144 15.39 -1.67 0.31
N GLU A 145 15.08 -0.47 0.82
CA GLU A 145 16.05 0.43 1.44
C GLU A 145 16.28 0.14 2.93
N LEU A 146 15.24 -0.25 3.67
CA LEU A 146 15.21 -0.26 5.13
C LEU A 146 15.01 -1.67 5.73
N GLY A 147 14.74 -2.68 4.90
CA GLY A 147 14.43 -4.04 5.34
C GLY A 147 12.96 -4.25 5.73
N PRO A 148 12.63 -5.32 6.48
CA PRO A 148 11.25 -5.66 6.80
C PRO A 148 10.60 -4.63 7.73
N LEU A 149 9.74 -3.79 7.18
CA LEU A 149 9.00 -2.77 7.91
C LEU A 149 7.66 -3.32 8.42
N MET A 150 7.40 -3.11 9.72
CA MET A 150 6.14 -3.49 10.37
C MET A 150 5.08 -2.39 10.32
N HIS A 151 5.26 -1.38 9.47
CA HIS A 151 4.38 -0.21 9.41
C HIS A 151 3.30 -0.38 8.33
N GLY A 152 2.03 -0.17 8.71
CA GLY A 152 0.86 -0.20 7.83
C GLY A 152 0.07 1.11 7.91
N ILE A 153 -0.75 1.38 6.91
CA ILE A 153 -1.69 2.51 6.94
C ILE A 153 -3.03 1.98 7.45
N HIS A 154 -3.20 2.02 8.76
CA HIS A 154 -4.30 1.35 9.44
C HIS A 154 -5.67 1.96 9.16
N TYR A 155 -5.77 3.29 9.02
CA TYR A 155 -7.05 3.99 9.03
C TYR A 155 -7.32 4.92 7.84
N PHE A 156 -6.33 5.18 6.98
CA PHE A 156 -6.48 6.09 5.83
C PHE A 156 -5.87 5.54 4.53
N GLY A 157 -6.45 4.45 4.02
CA GLY A 157 -6.05 3.80 2.78
C GLY A 157 -6.74 4.34 1.51
N PRO A 158 -6.68 3.58 0.39
CA PRO A 158 -7.24 3.98 -0.90
C PRO A 158 -8.73 4.30 -0.84
N PHE A 159 -9.51 3.51 -0.09
CA PHE A 159 -10.94 3.73 0.05
C PHE A 159 -11.24 5.09 0.69
N GLN A 160 -10.57 5.38 1.82
CA GLN A 160 -10.75 6.62 2.57
C GLN A 160 -10.28 7.82 1.75
N LEU A 161 -9.17 7.70 1.03
CA LEU A 161 -8.69 8.76 0.14
C LEU A 161 -9.73 9.09 -0.95
N ILE A 162 -10.30 8.09 -1.61
CA ILE A 162 -11.33 8.31 -2.64
C ILE A 162 -12.54 9.02 -2.01
N VAL A 163 -13.04 8.53 -0.88
CA VAL A 163 -14.16 9.17 -0.16
C VAL A 163 -13.83 10.61 0.22
N SER A 164 -12.61 10.91 0.66
CA SER A 164 -12.19 12.29 0.98
C SER A 164 -12.08 13.20 -0.25
N ILE A 165 -11.77 12.67 -1.44
CA ILE A 165 -11.67 13.44 -2.69
C ILE A 165 -13.05 13.77 -3.26
N ILE A 166 -13.92 12.76 -3.42
CA ILE A 166 -15.20 12.93 -4.14
C ILE A 166 -16.43 13.01 -3.24
N GLY A 167 -16.30 12.71 -1.94
CA GLY A 167 -17.41 12.57 -1.01
C GLY A 167 -18.11 11.21 -1.15
N SER A 168 -18.73 10.73 -0.07
CA SER A 168 -19.45 9.45 -0.12
C SER A 168 -20.81 9.55 -0.82
N HIS A 169 -21.42 10.75 -0.89
CA HIS A 169 -22.71 10.96 -1.55
C HIS A 169 -22.68 10.70 -3.06
N ARG A 170 -21.50 10.79 -3.69
CA ARG A 170 -21.30 10.50 -5.12
C ARG A 170 -21.02 9.04 -5.42
N ILE A 171 -20.84 8.22 -4.38
CA ILE A 171 -20.53 6.80 -4.51
C ILE A 171 -21.82 6.02 -4.26
N SER A 172 -22.20 5.14 -5.19
CA SER A 172 -23.41 4.35 -5.03
C SER A 172 -23.33 3.46 -3.79
N ALA A 173 -24.47 3.24 -3.12
CA ALA A 173 -24.54 2.36 -1.96
C ALA A 173 -24.05 0.93 -2.27
N GLN A 174 -24.30 0.47 -3.50
CA GLN A 174 -23.79 -0.81 -4.01
C GLN A 174 -22.25 -0.83 -4.05
N THR A 175 -21.63 0.23 -4.59
CA THR A 175 -20.16 0.34 -4.64
C THR A 175 -19.56 0.43 -3.24
N LEU A 176 -20.15 1.22 -2.34
CA LEU A 176 -19.71 1.32 -0.94
C LEU A 176 -19.77 -0.02 -0.23
N THR A 177 -20.88 -0.76 -0.38
CA THR A 177 -21.07 -2.05 0.30
C THR A 177 -20.17 -3.14 -0.27
N ALA A 178 -20.10 -3.25 -1.61
CA ALA A 178 -19.27 -4.24 -2.29
C ALA A 178 -17.77 -4.01 -2.05
N SER A 179 -17.37 -2.79 -1.69
CA SER A 179 -15.97 -2.46 -1.42
C SER A 179 -15.51 -2.69 0.03
N ALA A 180 -16.42 -3.07 0.95
CA ALA A 180 -16.09 -3.35 2.36
C ALA A 180 -14.91 -4.31 2.58
N PRO A 181 -14.82 -5.44 1.86
CA PRO A 181 -13.72 -6.39 2.05
C PRO A 181 -12.34 -5.79 1.73
N TYR A 182 -12.29 -4.76 0.89
CA TYR A 182 -11.04 -4.13 0.50
C TYR A 182 -10.48 -3.15 1.54
N TRP A 183 -11.27 -2.77 2.55
CA TRP A 183 -10.84 -1.84 3.60
C TRP A 183 -9.55 -2.29 4.32
N THR A 184 -9.42 -3.59 4.58
CA THR A 184 -8.28 -4.16 5.33
C THR A 184 -7.01 -4.29 4.49
N HIS A 185 -7.08 -4.06 3.17
CA HIS A 185 -5.94 -4.30 2.28
C HIS A 185 -4.73 -3.43 2.60
N THR A 186 -4.86 -2.25 3.21
CA THR A 186 -3.70 -1.40 3.58
C THR A 186 -3.33 -1.46 5.05
N LYS A 187 -4.06 -2.23 5.84
CA LYS A 187 -3.86 -2.30 7.28
C LYS A 187 -2.47 -2.84 7.62
N GLU A 188 -1.99 -3.82 6.87
CA GLU A 188 -0.68 -4.43 7.06
C GLU A 188 -0.03 -4.77 5.71
N PHE A 189 1.23 -4.39 5.52
CA PHE A 189 1.95 -4.59 4.26
C PHE A 189 3.00 -5.71 4.31
N LEU A 190 3.28 -6.28 5.50
CA LEU A 190 4.32 -7.28 5.69
C LEU A 190 4.13 -8.50 4.77
N ASN A 191 2.89 -8.96 4.65
CA ASN A 191 2.52 -10.18 3.93
C ASN A 191 2.22 -9.92 2.44
N LYS A 192 2.61 -8.76 1.91
CA LYS A 192 2.34 -8.46 0.50
C LYS A 192 3.35 -9.15 -0.41
N PRO A 193 2.90 -9.78 -1.51
CA PRO A 193 3.79 -10.54 -2.37
C PRO A 193 4.88 -9.68 -3.04
N MET A 194 4.54 -8.45 -3.48
CA MET A 194 5.47 -7.62 -4.27
C MET A 194 6.79 -7.31 -3.55
N PRO A 195 6.82 -6.80 -2.30
CA PRO A 195 8.07 -6.63 -1.56
C PRO A 195 8.82 -7.94 -1.31
N GLY A 196 8.11 -9.02 -0.94
CA GLY A 196 8.73 -10.32 -0.68
C GLY A 196 9.37 -10.95 -1.91
N TYR A 197 8.77 -10.77 -3.09
CA TYR A 197 9.34 -11.24 -4.35
C TYR A 197 10.53 -10.40 -4.80
N LEU A 198 10.52 -9.08 -4.58
CA LEU A 198 11.68 -8.25 -4.90
C LEU A 198 12.90 -8.66 -4.07
N GLU A 199 12.70 -8.93 -2.78
CA GLU A 199 13.74 -9.45 -1.89
C GLU A 199 14.23 -10.83 -2.34
N SER A 200 13.30 -11.71 -2.74
CA SER A 200 13.63 -13.04 -3.29
C SER A 200 14.46 -12.95 -4.58
N PHE A 201 14.13 -12.02 -5.50
CA PHE A 201 14.92 -11.81 -6.70
C PHE A 201 16.32 -11.26 -6.37
N LYS A 202 16.44 -10.39 -5.37
CA LYS A 202 17.75 -9.87 -4.99
C LYS A 202 18.64 -10.94 -4.35
N LEU A 203 18.05 -11.83 -3.54
CA LEU A 203 18.76 -12.99 -3.00
C LEU A 203 19.17 -13.95 -4.11
N ALA A 204 18.28 -14.20 -5.08
CA ALA A 204 18.59 -15.06 -6.22
C ALA A 204 19.77 -14.54 -7.05
N GLU A 205 19.83 -13.23 -7.30
CA GLU A 205 20.97 -12.58 -7.95
C GLU A 205 22.28 -12.81 -7.18
N ARG A 206 22.26 -12.76 -5.83
CA ARG A 206 23.46 -12.97 -5.01
C ARG A 206 23.85 -14.44 -4.84
N SER A 207 22.91 -15.36 -5.03
CA SER A 207 23.12 -16.81 -4.89
C SER A 207 23.24 -17.54 -6.22
N ASP A 208 23.36 -16.82 -7.33
CA ASP A 208 23.43 -17.36 -8.70
C ASP A 208 22.24 -18.30 -9.04
N ILE A 209 21.06 -17.98 -8.50
CA ILE A 209 19.83 -18.71 -8.77
C ILE A 209 19.17 -18.12 -10.02
N ASP A 210 18.73 -18.99 -10.92
CA ASP A 210 18.00 -18.62 -12.14
C ASP A 210 16.68 -17.89 -11.82
N THR A 211 16.70 -16.57 -11.97
CA THR A 211 15.56 -15.69 -11.71
C THR A 211 14.37 -15.95 -12.66
N ARG A 212 14.61 -16.50 -13.86
CA ARG A 212 13.56 -16.86 -14.84
C ARG A 212 12.78 -18.11 -14.42
N LYS A 213 13.40 -19.00 -13.66
CA LYS A 213 12.70 -20.11 -13.01
C LYS A 213 12.02 -19.65 -11.73
N LEU A 214 12.71 -18.80 -10.96
CA LEU A 214 12.21 -18.33 -9.67
C LEU A 214 10.84 -17.63 -9.78
N TRP A 215 10.64 -16.72 -10.72
CA TRP A 215 9.34 -16.02 -10.81
C TRP A 215 8.17 -16.97 -11.10
N LYS A 216 8.40 -18.06 -11.84
CA LYS A 216 7.38 -19.08 -12.12
C LYS A 216 7.03 -19.85 -10.85
N VAL A 217 8.03 -20.18 -10.05
CA VAL A 217 7.85 -20.81 -8.73
C VAL A 217 7.09 -19.87 -7.80
N CYS A 218 7.47 -18.58 -7.74
CA CYS A 218 6.75 -17.57 -6.97
C CYS A 218 5.28 -17.47 -7.41
N LEU A 219 5.02 -17.47 -8.72
CA LEU A 219 3.66 -17.44 -9.26
C LEU A 219 2.85 -18.67 -8.82
N LEU A 220 3.40 -19.87 -9.00
CA LEU A 220 2.76 -21.12 -8.57
C LEU A 220 2.49 -21.13 -7.05
N ALA A 221 3.48 -20.72 -6.26
CA ALA A 221 3.36 -20.61 -4.81
C ALA A 221 2.28 -19.59 -4.40
N THR A 222 2.10 -18.51 -5.16
CA THR A 222 1.00 -17.55 -4.95
C THR A 222 -0.36 -18.22 -5.11
N PHE A 223 -0.56 -18.97 -6.19
CA PHE A 223 -1.83 -19.65 -6.44
C PHE A 223 -2.11 -20.74 -5.40
N LEU A 224 -1.10 -21.52 -5.05
CA LEU A 224 -1.22 -22.55 -4.03
C LEU A 224 -1.50 -21.95 -2.65
N SER A 225 -0.82 -20.84 -2.29
CA SER A 225 -1.03 -20.18 -1.01
C SER A 225 -2.45 -19.65 -0.88
N VAL A 226 -3.06 -19.14 -1.96
CA VAL A 226 -4.47 -18.73 -1.98
C VAL A 226 -5.37 -19.92 -1.63
N ALA A 227 -5.22 -21.06 -2.33
CA ALA A 227 -6.04 -22.25 -2.10
C ALA A 227 -5.89 -22.80 -0.67
N VAL A 228 -4.64 -22.92 -0.20
CA VAL A 228 -4.33 -23.37 1.16
C VAL A 228 -4.88 -22.41 2.21
N THR A 229 -4.80 -21.10 1.98
CA THR A 229 -5.32 -20.08 2.90
C THR A 229 -6.84 -20.18 3.01
N PHE A 230 -7.57 -20.34 1.90
CA PHE A 230 -9.02 -20.55 1.93
C PHE A 230 -9.39 -21.81 2.71
N TRP A 231 -8.73 -22.93 2.42
CA TRP A 231 -8.96 -24.19 3.13
C TRP A 231 -8.69 -24.06 4.63
N ALA A 232 -7.52 -23.52 5.00
CA ALA A 232 -7.13 -23.36 6.40
C ALA A 232 -8.06 -22.42 7.17
N PHE A 233 -8.47 -21.29 6.57
CA PHE A 233 -9.42 -20.37 7.21
C PHE A 233 -10.78 -21.03 7.46
N LEU A 234 -11.27 -21.84 6.52
CA LEU A 234 -12.53 -22.56 6.67
C LEU A 234 -12.41 -23.66 7.75
N ASP A 235 -11.36 -24.49 7.68
CA ASP A 235 -11.12 -25.57 8.66
C ASP A 235 -10.97 -25.02 10.08
N LEU A 236 -10.16 -23.98 10.26
CA LEU A 236 -10.02 -23.29 11.55
C LEU A 236 -11.34 -22.63 11.98
N GLY A 237 -12.11 -22.12 11.01
CA GLY A 237 -13.45 -21.60 11.24
C GLY A 237 -14.40 -22.62 11.83
N TYR A 238 -14.45 -23.83 11.26
CA TYR A 238 -15.30 -24.93 11.74
C TYR A 238 -14.83 -25.50 13.08
N LYS A 239 -13.52 -25.60 13.31
CA LYS A 239 -12.97 -26.16 14.56
C LYS A 239 -13.05 -25.21 15.75
N TRP A 240 -12.80 -23.92 15.52
CA TRP A 240 -12.60 -22.93 16.59
C TRP A 240 -13.62 -21.78 16.58
N GLY A 241 -14.70 -21.88 15.78
CA GLY A 241 -15.78 -20.90 15.78
C GLY A 241 -15.44 -19.59 15.05
N GLY A 242 -14.62 -19.65 14.00
CA GLY A 242 -14.27 -18.48 13.19
C GLY A 242 -13.22 -17.58 13.83
N PRO A 243 -11.93 -17.99 13.90
CA PRO A 243 -10.87 -17.13 14.41
C PRO A 243 -10.80 -15.84 13.58
N GLY A 244 -11.18 -14.72 14.21
CA GLY A 244 -11.20 -13.42 13.56
C GLY A 244 -12.54 -13.04 12.90
N ALA A 245 -13.67 -13.64 13.28
CA ALA A 245 -15.01 -13.20 12.84
C ALA A 245 -15.25 -11.69 13.04
N TRP A 246 -14.65 -11.09 14.08
CA TRP A 246 -14.70 -9.65 14.34
C TRP A 246 -13.89 -8.78 13.36
N ARG A 247 -12.97 -9.36 12.56
CA ARG A 247 -12.03 -8.60 11.72
C ARG A 247 -12.74 -7.79 10.62
N GLY A 248 -13.96 -8.17 10.23
CA GLY A 248 -14.80 -7.41 9.29
C GLY A 248 -15.58 -6.25 9.92
N ASN A 249 -15.85 -6.29 11.23
CA ASN A 249 -16.78 -5.35 11.89
C ASN A 249 -16.39 -3.88 11.68
N LEU A 250 -15.09 -3.57 11.76
CA LEU A 250 -14.61 -2.20 11.58
C LEU A 250 -14.91 -1.65 10.18
N ALA A 251 -14.73 -2.48 9.14
CA ALA A 251 -14.98 -2.10 7.75
C ALA A 251 -16.48 -1.90 7.49
N TYR A 252 -17.30 -2.88 7.90
CA TYR A 252 -18.75 -2.80 7.71
C TYR A 252 -19.39 -1.69 8.53
N ASN A 253 -18.92 -1.42 9.76
CA ASN A 253 -19.39 -0.29 10.56
C ASN A 253 -19.01 1.05 9.94
N ALA A 254 -17.79 1.18 9.40
CA ALA A 254 -17.37 2.39 8.69
C ALA A 254 -18.26 2.67 7.47
N ILE A 255 -18.59 1.64 6.69
CA ILE A 255 -19.46 1.76 5.53
C ILE A 255 -20.90 2.03 5.93
N SER A 256 -21.43 1.33 6.94
CA SER A 256 -22.75 1.62 7.49
C SER A 256 -22.87 3.08 7.96
N ARG A 257 -21.80 3.64 8.53
CA ARG A 257 -21.76 5.06 8.91
C ARG A 257 -21.83 5.96 7.68
N LEU A 258 -21.04 5.69 6.63
CA LEU A 258 -21.04 6.48 5.40
C LEU A 258 -22.37 6.41 4.63
N LEU A 259 -23.11 5.31 4.75
CA LEU A 259 -24.44 5.16 4.16
C LEU A 259 -25.51 5.95 4.93
N ARG A 260 -25.44 5.96 6.27
CA ARG A 260 -26.40 6.68 7.12
C ARG A 260 -26.11 8.18 7.20
N GLN A 261 -24.84 8.53 7.17
CA GLN A 261 -24.34 9.90 7.25
C GLN A 261 -23.34 10.12 6.11
N PRO A 262 -23.85 10.44 4.90
CA PRO A 262 -23.00 10.79 3.78
C PRO A 262 -22.11 11.98 4.12
N THR A 263 -20.87 11.94 3.65
CA THR A 263 -19.87 12.98 3.91
C THR A 263 -19.48 13.67 2.61
N ASP A 264 -19.29 14.98 2.69
CA ASP A 264 -18.73 15.78 1.60
C ASP A 264 -17.21 15.60 1.46
N PRO A 265 -16.64 16.02 0.32
CA PRO A 265 -15.19 16.09 0.15
C PRO A 265 -14.52 16.80 1.34
N ASN A 266 -13.47 16.17 1.89
CA ASN A 266 -12.82 16.68 3.09
C ASN A 266 -11.50 17.38 2.74
N ALA A 267 -11.61 18.69 2.49
CA ALA A 267 -10.45 19.53 2.13
C ALA A 267 -9.34 19.50 3.18
N THR A 268 -9.66 19.36 4.46
CA THR A 268 -8.67 19.31 5.56
C THR A 268 -7.84 18.03 5.53
N GLN A 269 -8.47 16.89 5.28
CA GLN A 269 -7.76 15.61 5.13
C GLN A 269 -6.88 15.61 3.86
N LEU A 270 -7.38 16.22 2.78
CA LEU A 270 -6.63 16.36 1.54
C LEU A 270 -5.43 17.30 1.70
N SER A 271 -5.59 18.42 2.41
CA SER A 271 -4.48 19.35 2.67
C SER A 271 -3.40 18.72 3.55
N ALA A 272 -3.77 17.91 4.55
CA ALA A 272 -2.82 17.13 5.34
C ALA A 272 -2.08 16.08 4.49
N THR A 273 -2.77 15.42 3.57
CA THR A 273 -2.16 14.48 2.61
C THR A 273 -1.19 15.20 1.69
N ALA A 274 -1.58 16.36 1.14
CA ALA A 274 -0.72 17.18 0.30
C ALA A 274 0.52 17.69 1.06
N PHE A 275 0.34 18.10 2.31
CA PHE A 275 1.44 18.51 3.19
C PHE A 275 2.47 17.39 3.38
N GLY A 276 2.04 16.17 3.71
CA GLY A 276 2.93 15.02 3.84
C GLY A 276 3.67 14.69 2.54
N MET A 277 2.99 14.81 1.40
CA MET A 277 3.58 14.60 0.07
C MET A 277 4.66 15.63 -0.26
N ILE A 278 4.36 16.92 -0.07
CA ILE A 278 5.30 18.02 -0.33
C ILE A 278 6.50 17.92 0.61
N PHE A 279 6.28 17.61 1.88
CA PHE A 279 7.34 17.46 2.88
C PHE A 279 8.38 16.43 2.43
N VAL A 280 7.93 15.26 1.99
CA VAL A 280 8.84 14.23 1.45
C VAL A 280 9.49 14.69 0.16
N PHE A 281 8.73 15.25 -0.78
CA PHE A 281 9.29 15.69 -2.06
C PHE A 281 10.42 16.70 -1.87
N VAL A 282 10.22 17.73 -1.04
CA VAL A 282 11.22 18.75 -0.70
C VAL A 282 12.41 18.15 0.06
N GLY A 283 12.17 17.18 0.94
CA GLY A 283 13.25 16.51 1.68
C GLY A 283 14.14 15.60 0.81
N THR A 284 13.67 15.23 -0.39
CA THR A 284 14.41 14.34 -1.31
C THR A 284 14.93 15.02 -2.58
N ALA A 285 14.49 16.25 -2.87
CA ALA A 285 14.93 17.06 -4.01
C ALA A 285 16.18 17.85 -3.65
#